data_AF-A0A659U9H3-F1
#
_entry.id   AF-A0A659U9H3-F1
#
_cell.length_a   1.000
_cell.length_b   1.000
_cell.length_c   1.000
_cell.angle_alpha   90.00
_cell.angle_beta   90.00
_cell.angle_gamma   90.00
#
_symmetry.space_group_name_H-M   'P 1'
#
loop_
_entity.id
_entity.type
_entity.pdbx_description
1 polymer ?
#
loop_
_entity_poly.entity_id
_entity_poly.type
_entity_poly.pdbx_seq_one_letter_code
_entity_poly.pdbx_strand_id
1 'polypeptide(L)'
;MNDFFPVADDEAVAIARILANDHVADVVEALNHETRETATELLCAVPFERLVEIFDQPELDSAPELAEPLPRPEPSKLLSAMSVDRAADIL
;
A
#
# COMPACT_ATOMS: atom_id res chain seq x y z
N MET A 1 -7.24 -26.88 21.46
CA MET A 1 -6.25 -26.25 20.57
C MET A 1 -7.01 -25.20 19.80
N ASN A 2 -6.98 -23.96 20.25
CA ASN A 2 -7.77 -22.88 19.67
C ASN A 2 -6.90 -21.63 19.72
N ASP A 3 -6.11 -21.36 18.68
CA ASP A 3 -5.33 -20.13 18.57
C ASP A 3 -4.96 -19.88 17.11
N PHE A 4 -5.23 -18.63 16.68
CA PHE A 4 -4.99 -17.98 15.39
C PHE A 4 -5.95 -18.27 14.24
N PHE A 5 -7.06 -17.53 14.22
CA PHE A 5 -7.67 -17.06 12.98
C PHE A 5 -7.38 -15.55 12.89
N PRO A 6 -6.76 -15.03 11.81
CA PRO A 6 -6.50 -13.61 11.68
C PRO A 6 -7.83 -12.91 11.48
N VAL A 7 -8.32 -12.26 12.53
CA VAL A 7 -9.42 -11.29 12.42
C VAL A 7 -8.98 -9.99 11.72
N ALA A 8 -7.68 -9.88 11.39
CA ALA A 8 -7.12 -8.75 10.65
C ALA A 8 -7.59 -8.71 9.19
N ASP A 9 -7.79 -9.84 8.51
CA ASP A 9 -8.19 -9.84 7.09
C ASP A 9 -9.50 -9.08 6.83
N ASP A 10 -10.53 -9.26 7.68
CA ASP A 10 -11.83 -8.62 7.45
C ASP A 10 -11.80 -7.11 7.76
N GLU A 11 -11.09 -6.72 8.83
CA GLU A 11 -10.91 -5.32 9.21
C GLU A 11 -9.97 -4.58 8.25
N ALA A 12 -8.85 -5.19 7.87
CA ALA A 12 -7.92 -4.65 6.88
C ALA A 12 -8.59 -4.51 5.51
N VAL A 13 -9.44 -5.46 5.09
CA VAL A 13 -10.22 -5.35 3.85
C VAL A 13 -11.29 -4.26 3.94
N ALA A 14 -11.94 -4.10 5.09
CA ALA A 14 -12.89 -3.01 5.32
C ALA A 14 -12.20 -1.63 5.27
N ILE A 15 -11.05 -1.50 5.93
CA ILE A 15 -10.21 -0.31 5.90
C ILE A 15 -9.69 -0.07 4.48
N ALA A 16 -9.15 -1.07 3.80
CA ALA A 16 -8.70 -0.95 2.41
C ALA A 16 -9.82 -0.53 1.46
N ARG A 17 -11.07 -0.97 1.68
CA ARG A 17 -12.24 -0.49 0.92
C ARG A 17 -12.57 0.97 1.19
N ILE A 18 -12.46 1.41 2.44
CA ILE A 18 -12.64 2.81 2.80
C ILE A 18 -11.53 3.63 2.15
N LEU A 19 -10.27 3.24 2.34
CA LEU A 19 -9.08 3.87 1.74
C LEU A 19 -9.16 3.91 0.21
N ALA A 20 -9.60 2.83 -0.44
CA ALA A 20 -9.77 2.78 -1.90
C ALA A 20 -10.83 3.76 -2.42
N ASN A 21 -11.75 4.20 -1.57
CA ASN A 21 -12.79 5.17 -1.91
C ASN A 21 -12.51 6.58 -1.35
N ASP A 22 -11.50 6.71 -0.49
CA ASP A 22 -11.05 7.95 0.13
C ASP A 22 -10.00 8.67 -0.72
N HIS A 23 -9.61 9.87 -0.30
CA HIS A 23 -8.63 10.68 -1.02
C HIS A 23 -7.23 10.08 -0.83
N VAL A 24 -6.45 10.00 -1.91
CA VAL A 24 -5.13 9.32 -1.89
C VAL A 24 -4.19 9.92 -0.83
N ALA A 25 -4.28 11.23 -0.57
CA ALA A 25 -3.49 11.89 0.48
C ALA A 25 -3.83 11.38 1.90
N ASP A 26 -5.12 11.27 2.24
CA ASP A 26 -5.55 10.72 3.53
C ASP A 26 -5.14 9.24 3.70
N VAL A 27 -5.15 8.47 2.60
CA VAL A 27 -4.66 7.08 2.60
C VAL A 27 -3.18 7.01 2.93
N VAL A 28 -2.38 7.88 2.32
CA VAL A 28 -0.93 7.95 2.57
C VAL A 28 -0.65 8.39 3.99
N GLU A 29 -1.39 9.37 4.51
CA GLU A 29 -1.28 9.80 5.90
C GLU A 29 -1.58 8.64 6.87
N ALA A 30 -2.65 7.88 6.61
CA ALA A 30 -2.99 6.70 7.41
C ALA A 30 -1.90 5.62 7.34
N LEU A 31 -1.38 5.30 6.14
CA LEU A 31 -0.32 4.31 5.97
C LEU A 31 0.97 4.72 6.68
N ASN A 32 1.32 6.01 6.65
CA ASN A 32 2.49 6.54 7.36
C ASN A 32 2.35 6.49 8.89
N HIS A 33 1.11 6.56 9.40
CA HIS A 33 0.81 6.44 10.82
C HIS A 33 0.82 4.98 11.30
N GLU A 34 0.61 4.03 10.40
CA GLU A 34 0.57 2.61 10.68
C GLU A 34 1.98 1.97 10.67
N THR A 35 2.07 0.76 11.22
CA THR A 35 3.32 -0.02 11.14
C THR A 35 3.53 -0.57 9.74
N ARG A 36 4.79 -0.79 9.36
CA ARG A 36 5.15 -1.34 8.03
C ARG A 36 4.38 -2.61 7.68
N GLU A 37 4.23 -3.52 8.65
CA GLU A 37 3.48 -4.77 8.45
C GLU A 37 2.02 -4.47 8.10
N THR A 38 1.33 -3.66 8.90
CA THR A 38 -0.07 -3.28 8.64
C THR A 38 -0.22 -2.53 7.31
N ALA A 39 0.67 -1.57 7.03
CA ALA A 39 0.63 -0.80 5.80
C ALA A 39 0.78 -1.69 4.56
N THR A 40 1.69 -2.67 4.59
CA THR A 40 1.84 -3.66 3.52
C THR A 40 0.58 -4.52 3.36
N GLU A 41 -0.06 -4.96 4.44
CA GLU A 41 -1.29 -5.74 4.35
C GLU A 41 -2.44 -4.93 3.74
N LEU A 42 -2.59 -3.67 4.15
CA LEU A 42 -3.57 -2.74 3.57
C LEU A 42 -3.30 -2.50 2.08
N LEU A 43 -2.03 -2.30 1.70
CA LEU A 43 -1.62 -2.16 0.30
C LEU A 43 -1.90 -3.42 -0.53
N CYS A 44 -1.83 -4.61 0.08
CA CYS A 44 -2.18 -5.86 -0.60
C CYS A 44 -3.69 -6.00 -0.85
N ALA A 45 -4.52 -5.32 -0.06
CA ALA A 45 -5.98 -5.36 -0.17
C ALA A 45 -6.57 -4.30 -1.14
N VAL A 46 -5.79 -3.27 -1.53
CA VAL A 46 -6.23 -2.26 -2.51
C VAL A 46 -5.98 -2.69 -3.96
N PRO A 47 -6.78 -2.21 -4.94
CA PRO A 47 -6.56 -2.50 -6.35
C PRO A 47 -5.28 -1.84 -6.87
N PHE A 48 -4.65 -2.45 -7.88
CA PHE A 48 -3.38 -1.99 -8.47
C PHE A 48 -3.39 -0.53 -8.91
N GLU A 49 -4.50 -0.03 -9.47
CA GLU A 49 -4.62 1.38 -9.89
C GLU A 49 -4.44 2.33 -8.71
N ARG A 50 -5.05 2.02 -7.56
CA ARG A 50 -4.88 2.80 -6.33
C ARG A 50 -3.51 2.62 -5.72
N LEU A 51 -2.95 1.42 -5.78
CA LEU A 51 -1.58 1.17 -5.36
C LEU A 51 -0.61 2.12 -6.08
N VAL A 52 -0.75 2.27 -7.39
CA VAL A 52 0.06 3.20 -8.18
C VAL A 52 -0.12 4.65 -7.70
N GLU A 53 -1.36 5.11 -7.51
CA GLU A 53 -1.61 6.49 -7.07
C GLU A 53 -1.05 6.79 -5.66
N ILE A 54 -1.14 5.81 -4.74
CA ILE A 54 -0.59 5.90 -3.38
C ILE A 54 0.93 6.00 -3.42
N PHE A 55 1.59 5.12 -4.17
CA PHE A 55 3.03 5.13 -4.31
C PHE A 55 3.56 6.36 -5.07
N ASP A 56 2.72 6.96 -5.94
CA ASP A 56 3.04 8.20 -6.64
C ASP A 56 3.05 9.43 -5.71
N GLN A 57 2.44 9.34 -4.52
CA GLN A 57 2.49 10.45 -3.58
C GLN A 57 3.89 10.62 -2.98
N PRO A 58 4.43 11.85 -2.97
CA PRO A 58 5.71 12.15 -2.33
C PRO A 58 5.62 12.09 -0.80
N GLU A 59 4.41 12.15 -0.24
CA GLU A 59 4.17 12.12 1.19
C GLU A 59 4.30 10.71 1.78
N LEU A 60 4.32 9.65 0.96
CA LEU A 60 4.45 8.27 1.42
C LEU A 60 5.88 8.00 1.89
N ASP A 61 6.01 7.74 3.19
CA ASP A 61 7.27 7.41 3.84
C ASP A 61 7.62 5.94 3.59
N SER A 62 8.92 5.64 3.49
CA SER A 62 9.40 4.26 3.32
C SER A 62 8.76 3.50 2.15
N ALA A 63 8.33 4.19 1.08
CA ALA A 63 7.77 3.59 -0.13
C ALA A 63 8.57 2.37 -0.65
N PRO A 64 9.91 2.41 -0.83
CA PRO A 64 10.65 1.23 -1.26
C PRO A 64 10.51 0.04 -0.29
N GLU A 65 10.53 0.29 1.02
CA GLU A 65 10.39 -0.78 2.04
C GLU A 65 8.97 -1.37 2.08
N LEU A 66 7.96 -0.60 1.67
CA LEU A 66 6.59 -1.08 1.51
C LEU A 66 6.38 -1.85 0.20
N ALA A 67 7.14 -1.56 -0.85
CA ALA A 67 7.08 -2.26 -2.13
C ALA A 67 7.75 -3.64 -2.09
N GLU A 68 8.85 -3.79 -1.35
CA GLU A 68 9.63 -5.03 -1.23
C GLU A 68 8.81 -6.28 -0.83
N PRO A 69 7.95 -6.24 0.21
CA PRO A 69 7.18 -7.40 0.65
C PRO A 69 5.91 -7.68 -0.15
N LEU A 70 5.51 -6.83 -1.10
CA LEU A 70 4.22 -6.98 -1.79
C LEU A 70 4.19 -8.20 -2.75
N PRO A 71 3.20 -9.10 -2.62
CA PRO A 71 3.11 -10.31 -3.43
C PRO A 71 2.52 -10.02 -4.83
N ARG A 72 3.33 -9.43 -5.72
CA ARG A 72 2.93 -8.85 -7.02
C ARG A 72 1.90 -7.72 -6.87
N PRO A 73 2.07 -6.59 -7.55
CA PRO A 73 2.47 -6.44 -8.95
C PRO A 73 3.97 -6.60 -9.21
N GLU A 74 4.33 -6.92 -10.46
CA GLU A 74 5.75 -6.85 -10.87
C GLU A 74 6.25 -5.43 -10.60
N PRO A 75 7.36 -5.23 -9.84
CA PRO A 75 7.85 -3.90 -9.51
C PRO A 75 8.08 -3.06 -10.78
N SER A 76 8.49 -3.69 -11.88
CA SER A 76 8.60 -3.05 -13.20
C SER A 76 7.29 -2.45 -13.71
N LYS A 77 6.14 -3.09 -13.44
CA LYS A 77 4.81 -2.62 -13.83
C LYS A 77 4.33 -1.49 -12.93
N LEU A 78 4.62 -1.57 -11.63
CA LEU A 78 4.36 -0.50 -10.67
C LEU A 78 5.18 0.75 -11.04
N LEU A 79 6.49 0.60 -11.20
CA LEU A 79 7.41 1.66 -11.63
C LEU A 79 7.04 2.28 -12.98
N SER A 80 6.53 1.48 -13.92
CA SER A 80 6.09 1.99 -15.24
C SER A 80 4.74 2.73 -15.20
N ALA A 81 3.93 2.51 -14.16
CA ALA A 81 2.64 3.17 -14.00
C ALA A 81 2.74 4.43 -13.13
N MET A 82 3.78 4.52 -12.30
CA MET A 82 4.11 5.70 -11.48
C MET A 82 4.85 6.77 -12.28
N SER A 83 4.93 7.99 -11.72
CA SER A 83 5.79 9.05 -12.20
C SER A 83 7.25 8.62 -12.21
N VAL A 84 7.96 9.01 -13.27
CA VAL A 84 9.39 8.68 -13.49
C VAL A 84 10.26 9.14 -12.31
N ASP A 85 9.90 10.27 -11.69
CA ASP A 85 10.62 10.84 -10.54
C ASP A 85 10.48 9.94 -9.29
N ARG A 86 9.26 9.48 -8.97
CA ARG A 86 9.04 8.54 -7.86
C ARG A 86 9.56 7.14 -8.15
N ALA A 87 9.42 6.66 -9.39
CA ALA A 87 10.02 5.40 -9.79
C ALA A 87 11.55 5.40 -9.59
N ALA A 88 12.21 6.53 -9.87
CA ALA A 88 13.64 6.68 -9.64
C ALA A 88 14.03 6.74 -8.16
N ASP A 89 13.15 7.22 -7.28
CA ASP A 89 13.37 7.22 -5.82
C ASP A 89 13.26 5.83 -5.18
N ILE A 90 12.45 4.95 -5.79
CA ILE A 90 12.25 3.56 -5.34
C ILE A 90 13.31 2.59 -5.91
N LEU A 91 13.95 2.95 -7.04
CA LEU A 91 14.92 2.12 -7.77
C LEU A 91 16.30 2.01 -7.12
#